data_AF-A0A7D9D160-F1
#
_entry.id   AF-A0A7D9D160-F1
#
_cell.length_a   1.000
_cell.length_b   1.000
_cell.length_c   1.000
_cell.angle_alpha   90.00
_cell.angle_beta   90.00
_cell.angle_gamma   90.00
#
_symmetry.space_group_name_H-M   'P 1'
#
loop_
_entity.id
_entity.type
_entity.pdbx_description
1 polymer ?
#
loop_
_entity_poly.entity_id
_entity_poly.type
_entity_poly.pdbx_seq_one_letter_code
_entity_poly.pdbx_strand_id
1 'polypeptide(L)'
;MNIERLASWLQITANIGILGGLILVGFQLQQNGEILKAQMLSAESRSVIDQEMQIIGEEGATAWVSAMSDPNNVSPEHHRIMEAIYWSTIESWRHTEQLANSDLVDVDPLSRVTQEAAFYFGNTYGRAWWAVRRDGALISDELKKIVDEEINTRPNYTVDIHDQLIAEIRRLSKAK
;
A
#
# COMPACT_ATOMS: atom_id res chain seq x y z
N MET A 1 1.05 68.38 -11.85
CA MET A 1 0.71 67.02 -11.40
C MET A 1 1.65 66.68 -10.25
N ASN A 2 1.16 66.53 -9.02
CA ASN A 2 2.03 66.43 -7.83
C ASN A 2 2.75 65.08 -7.80
N ILE A 3 4.07 65.11 -7.94
CA ILE A 3 4.96 63.93 -7.89
C ILE A 3 4.77 63.13 -6.59
N GLU A 4 4.47 63.81 -5.48
CA GLU A 4 4.17 63.17 -4.20
C GLU A 4 2.87 62.35 -4.20
N ARG A 5 1.83 62.82 -4.90
CA ARG A 5 0.58 62.06 -5.07
C ARG A 5 0.81 60.85 -5.96
N LEU A 6 1.67 60.97 -6.98
CA LEU A 6 2.03 59.86 -7.86
C LEU A 6 2.82 58.78 -7.09
N ALA A 7 3.80 59.19 -6.27
CA ALA A 7 4.58 58.27 -5.45
C ALA A 7 3.72 57.51 -4.43
N SER A 8 2.79 58.20 -3.77
CA SER A 8 1.85 57.58 -2.82
C SER A 8 0.92 56.56 -3.52
N TRP A 9 0.38 56.90 -4.70
CA TRP A 9 -0.42 55.97 -5.50
C TRP A 9 0.37 54.75 -5.99
N LEU A 10 1.63 54.94 -6.36
CA LEU A 10 2.51 53.86 -6.79
C LEU A 10 2.74 52.86 -5.65
N GLN A 11 2.97 53.36 -4.44
CA GLN A 11 3.21 52.53 -3.26
C GLN A 11 1.97 51.73 -2.84
N ILE A 12 0.78 52.36 -2.89
CA ILE A 12 -0.50 51.66 -2.65
C ILE A 12 -0.70 50.54 -3.66
N THR A 13 -0.46 50.82 -4.95
CA THR A 13 -0.62 49.84 -6.03
C THR A 13 0.39 48.69 -5.90
N ALA A 14 1.63 48.98 -5.50
CA ALA A 14 2.65 47.96 -5.24
C ALA A 14 2.25 47.05 -4.07
N ASN A 15 1.76 47.62 -2.96
CA ASN A 15 1.29 46.84 -1.82
C ASN A 15 0.08 45.96 -2.17
N ILE A 16 -0.87 46.47 -2.95
CA ILE A 16 -2.00 45.69 -3.46
C ILE A 16 -1.53 44.57 -4.38
N GLY A 17 -0.55 44.85 -5.26
CA GLY A 17 0.05 43.84 -6.14
C GLY A 17 0.75 42.72 -5.36
N ILE A 18 1.49 43.06 -4.29
CA ILE A 18 2.13 42.08 -3.40
C ILE A 18 1.07 41.23 -2.69
N LEU A 19 0.04 41.84 -2.11
CA LEU A 19 -1.08 41.13 -1.47
C LEU A 19 -1.80 40.21 -2.46
N GLY A 20 -2.09 40.70 -3.67
CA GLY A 20 -2.68 39.89 -4.73
C GLY A 20 -1.80 38.72 -5.15
N GLY A 21 -0.49 38.94 -5.25
CA GLY A 21 0.50 37.89 -5.52
C GLY A 21 0.54 36.82 -4.44
N LEU A 22 0.52 37.21 -3.16
CA LEU A 22 0.48 36.28 -2.02
C LEU A 22 -0.80 35.43 -2.01
N ILE A 23 -1.95 36.06 -2.28
CA ILE A 23 -3.24 35.35 -2.40
C ILE A 23 -3.19 34.34 -3.54
N LEU A 24 -2.67 34.73 -4.71
CA LEU A 24 -2.53 33.84 -5.87
C LEU A 24 -1.62 32.64 -5.56
N VAL A 25 -0.49 32.87 -4.89
CA VAL A 25 0.41 31.79 -4.43
C VAL A 25 -0.31 30.86 -3.46
N GLY A 26 -1.11 31.38 -2.53
CA GLY A 26 -1.94 30.58 -1.64
C GLY A 26 -2.89 29.64 -2.40
N PHE A 27 -3.59 30.15 -3.41
CA PHE A 27 -4.45 29.32 -4.28
C PHE A 27 -3.66 28.28 -5.09
N GLN A 28 -2.50 28.65 -5.64
CA GLN A 28 -1.64 27.72 -6.38
C GLN A 28 -1.12 26.59 -5.49
N LEU A 29 -0.73 26.88 -4.24
CA LEU A 29 -0.28 25.87 -3.29
C LEU A 29 -1.41 24.89 -2.93
N GLN A 30 -2.63 25.39 -2.77
CA GLN A 30 -3.80 24.54 -2.52
C GLN A 30 -4.08 23.60 -3.71
N GLN A 31 -4.11 24.12 -4.93
CA GLN A 31 -4.32 23.33 -6.14
C GLN A 31 -3.20 22.30 -6.37
N ASN A 32 -1.94 22.70 -6.18
CA ASN A 32 -0.80 21.80 -6.30
C ASN A 32 -0.84 20.69 -5.24
N GLY A 33 -1.33 21.01 -4.03
CA GLY A 33 -1.54 20.04 -2.96
C GLY A 33 -2.54 18.96 -3.36
N GLU A 34 -3.71 19.34 -3.88
CA GLU A 34 -4.73 18.39 -4.33
C GLU A 34 -4.25 17.47 -5.47
N ILE A 35 -3.52 18.03 -6.44
CA ILE A 35 -2.91 17.25 -7.54
C ILE A 35 -1.89 16.26 -7.00
N LEU A 36 -1.01 16.69 -6.10
CA LEU A 36 -0.01 15.82 -5.49
C LEU A 36 -0.67 14.67 -4.73
N LYS A 37 -1.71 14.95 -3.95
CA LYS A 37 -2.50 13.91 -3.24
C LYS A 37 -3.08 12.88 -4.21
N ALA A 38 -3.70 13.34 -5.30
CA ALA A 38 -4.26 12.45 -6.32
C ALA A 38 -3.19 11.59 -7.02
N GLN A 39 -2.00 12.17 -7.27
CA GLN A 39 -0.87 11.43 -7.84
C GLN A 39 -0.33 10.38 -6.87
N MET A 40 -0.20 10.69 -5.58
CA MET A 40 0.26 9.75 -4.55
C MET A 40 -0.71 8.57 -4.40
N LEU A 41 -2.02 8.84 -4.33
CA LEU A 41 -3.05 7.80 -4.32
C LEU A 41 -2.99 6.93 -5.58
N SER A 42 -2.85 7.53 -6.77
CA SER A 42 -2.72 6.76 -8.01
C SER A 42 -1.46 5.90 -8.06
N ALA A 43 -0.34 6.39 -7.50
CA ALA A 43 0.90 5.64 -7.42
C ALA A 43 0.79 4.46 -6.45
N GLU A 44 0.14 4.66 -5.30
CA GLU A 44 -0.16 3.60 -4.33
C GLU A 44 -0.97 2.48 -4.99
N SER A 45 -2.07 2.81 -5.67
CA SER A 45 -2.93 1.80 -6.30
C SER A 45 -2.21 1.05 -7.43
N ARG A 46 -1.34 1.72 -8.18
CA ARG A 46 -0.49 1.06 -9.19
C ARG A 46 0.50 0.09 -8.56
N SER A 47 1.12 0.46 -7.44
CA SER A 47 2.05 -0.41 -6.74
C SER A 47 1.38 -1.74 -6.34
N VAL A 48 0.12 -1.69 -5.90
CA VAL A 48 -0.66 -2.88 -5.57
C VAL A 48 -0.95 -3.73 -6.81
N ILE A 49 -1.42 -3.10 -7.88
CA ILE A 49 -1.72 -3.79 -9.13
C ILE A 49 -0.46 -4.47 -9.70
N ASP A 50 0.66 -3.76 -9.71
CA ASP A 50 1.93 -4.30 -10.21
C ASP A 50 2.40 -5.50 -9.37
N GLN A 51 2.17 -5.46 -8.05
CA GLN A 51 2.44 -6.57 -7.16
C GLN A 51 1.54 -7.78 -7.45
N GLU A 52 0.23 -7.58 -7.58
CA GLU A 52 -0.70 -8.66 -7.93
C GLU A 52 -0.36 -9.28 -9.30
N MET A 53 0.03 -8.45 -10.28
CA MET A 53 0.46 -8.92 -11.59
C MET A 53 1.74 -9.77 -11.53
N GLN A 54 2.65 -9.51 -10.58
CA GLN A 54 3.81 -10.38 -10.35
C GLN A 54 3.40 -11.77 -9.82
N ILE A 55 2.38 -11.83 -8.96
CA ILE A 55 1.85 -13.09 -8.42
C ILE A 55 1.10 -13.88 -9.50
N ILE A 56 0.34 -13.19 -10.36
CA ILE A 56 -0.45 -13.80 -11.45
C ILE A 56 0.44 -14.41 -12.55
N GLY A 57 1.70 -13.99 -12.67
CA GLY A 57 2.65 -14.60 -13.59
C GLY A 57 2.79 -16.12 -13.36
N GLU A 58 3.06 -16.88 -14.41
CA GLU A 58 3.10 -18.36 -14.37
C GLU A 58 4.03 -18.89 -13.27
N GLU A 59 5.20 -18.25 -13.08
CA GLU A 59 6.17 -18.59 -12.04
C GLU A 59 5.79 -18.11 -10.62
N GLY A 60 5.00 -17.03 -10.53
CA GLY A 60 4.53 -16.49 -9.25
C GLY A 60 3.51 -17.43 -8.61
N ALA A 61 2.54 -17.88 -9.39
CA ALA A 61 1.49 -18.79 -8.95
C ALA A 61 2.07 -20.16 -8.56
N THR A 62 3.01 -20.70 -9.33
CA THR A 62 3.66 -21.99 -9.02
C THR A 62 4.50 -21.91 -7.73
N ALA A 63 5.27 -20.84 -7.56
CA ALA A 63 6.03 -20.59 -6.34
C ALA A 63 5.11 -20.47 -5.11
N TRP A 64 3.99 -19.74 -5.25
CA TRP A 64 2.99 -19.57 -4.20
C TRP A 64 2.37 -20.90 -3.77
N VAL A 65 1.90 -21.70 -4.73
CA VAL A 65 1.32 -23.03 -4.46
C VAL A 65 2.37 -23.97 -3.85
N SER A 66 3.60 -23.96 -4.35
CA SER A 66 4.70 -24.77 -3.83
C SER A 66 4.99 -24.44 -2.36
N ALA A 67 5.10 -23.15 -2.02
CA ALA A 67 5.37 -22.69 -0.65
C ALA A 67 4.24 -23.04 0.33
N MET A 68 2.98 -23.01 -0.13
CA MET A 68 1.84 -23.38 0.71
C MET A 68 1.68 -24.89 0.89
N SER A 69 1.93 -25.68 -0.17
CA SER A 69 1.60 -27.11 -0.20
C SER A 69 2.71 -27.99 0.36
N ASP A 70 3.98 -27.64 0.14
CA ASP A 70 5.15 -28.36 0.66
C ASP A 70 6.23 -27.35 1.14
N PRO A 71 5.98 -26.66 2.26
CA PRO A 71 6.85 -25.59 2.76
C PRO A 71 8.27 -26.07 3.11
N ASN A 72 8.47 -27.37 3.30
CA ASN A 72 9.77 -27.95 3.67
C ASN A 72 10.66 -28.25 2.45
N ASN A 73 10.11 -28.18 1.24
CA ASN A 73 10.79 -28.57 0.01
C ASN A 73 10.56 -27.54 -1.12
N VAL A 74 10.57 -26.26 -0.77
CA VAL A 74 10.49 -25.16 -1.73
C VAL A 74 11.84 -25.00 -2.42
N SER A 75 11.86 -25.00 -3.76
CA SER A 75 13.11 -24.82 -4.51
C SER A 75 13.77 -23.46 -4.23
N PRO A 76 15.08 -23.31 -4.49
CA PRO A 76 15.74 -22.00 -4.37
C PRO A 76 15.12 -20.92 -5.27
N GLU A 77 14.68 -21.27 -6.47
CA GLU A 77 14.00 -20.32 -7.36
C GLU A 77 12.67 -19.84 -6.77
N HIS A 78 11.82 -20.77 -6.32
CA HIS A 78 10.56 -20.44 -5.67
C HIS A 78 10.78 -19.64 -4.38
N HIS A 79 11.82 -19.96 -3.59
CA HIS A 79 12.21 -19.16 -2.42
C HIS A 79 12.47 -17.70 -2.79
N ARG A 80 13.21 -17.44 -3.86
CA ARG A 80 13.55 -16.07 -4.31
C ARG A 80 12.32 -15.30 -4.79
N ILE A 81 11.38 -15.98 -5.44
CA ILE A 81 10.10 -15.42 -5.88
C ILE A 81 9.24 -15.06 -4.66
N MET A 82 9.08 -15.99 -3.72
CA MET A 82 8.32 -15.76 -2.49
C MET A 82 8.92 -14.63 -1.64
N GLU A 83 10.26 -14.54 -1.56
CA GLU A 83 10.96 -13.42 -0.92
C GLU A 83 10.56 -12.08 -1.55
N ALA A 84 10.50 -12.01 -2.89
CA ALA A 84 10.10 -10.79 -3.57
C ALA A 84 8.64 -10.44 -3.28
N ILE A 85 7.74 -11.42 -3.30
CA ILE A 85 6.31 -11.19 -3.01
C ILE A 85 6.14 -10.65 -1.59
N TYR A 86 6.72 -11.32 -0.59
CA TYR A 86 6.61 -10.90 0.81
C TYR A 86 7.25 -9.55 1.10
N TRP A 87 8.43 -9.29 0.52
CA TRP A 87 9.07 -7.99 0.70
C TRP A 87 8.27 -6.86 0.07
N SER A 88 7.73 -7.07 -1.14
CA SER A 88 6.86 -6.09 -1.80
C SER A 88 5.59 -5.81 -0.98
N THR A 89 4.99 -6.83 -0.35
CA THR A 89 3.81 -6.64 0.52
C THR A 89 4.16 -5.74 1.71
N ILE A 90 5.26 -6.03 2.42
CA ILE A 90 5.70 -5.24 3.58
C ILE A 90 6.01 -3.80 3.16
N GLU A 91 6.69 -3.61 2.03
CA GLU A 91 7.00 -2.29 1.51
C GLU A 91 5.74 -1.51 1.11
N SER A 92 4.73 -2.18 0.55
CA SER A 92 3.44 -1.55 0.26
C SER A 92 2.78 -1.03 1.54
N TRP A 93 2.71 -1.85 2.59
CA TRP A 93 2.11 -1.43 3.87
C TRP A 93 2.92 -0.33 4.56
N ARG A 94 4.26 -0.44 4.56
CA ARG A 94 5.15 0.60 5.08
C ARG A 94 4.95 1.92 4.33
N HIS A 95 4.77 1.86 3.01
CA HIS A 95 4.50 3.04 2.22
C HIS A 95 3.15 3.67 2.59
N THR A 96 2.09 2.88 2.73
CA THR A 96 0.76 3.37 3.16
C THR A 96 0.83 4.00 4.57
N GLU A 97 1.56 3.41 5.50
CA GLU A 97 1.83 3.99 6.83
C GLU A 97 2.53 5.36 6.73
N GLN A 98 3.53 5.48 5.86
CA GLN A 98 4.21 6.75 5.63
C GLN A 98 3.30 7.81 5.00
N LEU A 99 2.40 7.42 4.08
CA LEU A 99 1.43 8.32 3.49
C LEU A 99 0.43 8.81 4.54
N ALA A 100 -0.10 7.93 5.37
CA ALA A 100 -1.01 8.29 6.46
C ALA A 100 -0.35 9.26 7.46
N ASN A 101 0.91 9.00 7.82
CA ASN A 101 1.67 9.84 8.75
C ASN A 101 2.11 11.20 8.19
N SER A 102 1.91 11.45 6.89
CA SER A 102 2.33 12.69 6.24
C SER A 102 1.29 13.82 6.27
N ASP A 103 0.09 13.58 6.80
CA ASP A 103 -1.10 14.45 6.70
C ASP A 103 -1.51 14.80 5.24
N LEU A 104 -0.86 14.20 4.24
CA LEU A 104 -1.17 14.44 2.84
C LEU A 104 -2.41 13.66 2.42
N VAL A 105 -2.61 12.45 2.93
CA VAL A 105 -3.68 11.57 2.50
C VAL A 105 -4.43 11.01 3.71
N ASP A 106 -5.76 11.03 3.66
CA ASP A 106 -6.63 10.41 4.66
C ASP A 106 -6.85 8.93 4.27
N VAL A 107 -5.93 8.08 4.70
CA VAL A 107 -5.99 6.62 4.54
C VAL A 107 -5.76 5.98 5.90
N ASP A 108 -6.52 4.93 6.22
CA ASP A 108 -6.22 4.08 7.38
C ASP A 108 -5.03 3.18 7.02
N PRO A 109 -3.84 3.41 7.61
CA PRO A 109 -2.64 2.67 7.23
C PRO A 109 -2.69 1.21 7.64
N LEU A 110 -3.55 0.85 8.58
CA LEU A 110 -3.62 -0.49 9.17
C LEU A 110 -4.74 -1.33 8.55
N SER A 111 -5.74 -0.67 7.96
CA SER A 111 -6.86 -1.35 7.29
C SER A 111 -6.41 -2.41 6.28
N ARG A 112 -5.33 -2.17 5.54
CA ARG A 112 -4.81 -3.13 4.56
C ARG A 112 -4.08 -4.28 5.22
N VAL A 113 -3.25 -4.00 6.21
CA VAL A 113 -2.53 -5.03 6.99
C VAL A 113 -3.53 -6.01 7.60
N THR A 114 -4.62 -5.51 8.19
CA THR A 114 -5.67 -6.35 8.80
C THR A 114 -6.44 -7.23 7.81
N GLN A 115 -6.45 -6.86 6.52
CA GLN A 115 -7.12 -7.65 5.47
C GLN A 115 -6.18 -8.64 4.80
N GLU A 116 -4.90 -8.26 4.61
CA GLU A 116 -3.97 -8.96 3.75
C GLU A 116 -2.96 -9.82 4.54
N ALA A 117 -2.67 -9.52 5.81
CA ALA A 117 -1.61 -10.19 6.56
C ALA A 117 -1.79 -11.70 6.67
N ALA A 118 -3.01 -12.17 6.95
CA ALA A 118 -3.30 -13.60 7.00
C ALA A 118 -3.17 -14.28 5.62
N PHE A 119 -3.54 -13.58 4.55
CA PHE A 119 -3.36 -14.08 3.18
C PHE A 119 -1.88 -14.26 2.85
N TYR A 120 -1.03 -13.26 3.13
CA TYR A 120 0.38 -13.37 2.77
C TYR A 120 1.18 -14.27 3.74
N PHE A 121 0.97 -14.08 5.04
CA PHE A 121 1.84 -14.62 6.08
C PHE A 121 1.17 -15.67 6.97
N GLY A 122 -0.12 -15.98 6.77
CA GLY A 122 -0.87 -16.91 7.61
C GLY A 122 -0.55 -18.39 7.37
N ASN A 123 0.07 -18.75 6.24
CA ASN A 123 0.52 -20.13 5.96
C ASN A 123 1.88 -20.44 6.63
N THR A 124 2.25 -21.72 6.71
CA THR A 124 3.47 -22.18 7.40
C THR A 124 4.75 -21.49 6.88
N TYR A 125 4.90 -21.40 5.56
CA TYR A 125 6.08 -20.78 4.95
C TYR A 125 6.13 -19.27 5.23
N GLY A 126 5.01 -18.57 5.07
CA GLY A 126 4.90 -17.14 5.35
C GLY A 126 5.18 -16.78 6.81
N ARG A 127 4.68 -17.58 7.77
CA ARG A 127 5.00 -17.40 9.20
C ARG A 127 6.49 -17.59 9.48
N ALA A 128 7.10 -18.61 8.88
CA ALA A 128 8.53 -18.87 9.04
C ALA A 128 9.36 -17.72 8.46
N TRP A 129 8.99 -17.22 7.29
CA TRP A 129 9.63 -16.05 6.68
C TRP A 129 9.50 -14.82 7.58
N TRP A 130 8.29 -14.53 8.06
CA TRP A 130 8.01 -13.41 8.94
C TRP A 130 8.84 -13.48 10.22
N ALA A 131 8.89 -14.64 10.88
CA ALA A 131 9.68 -14.85 12.09
C ALA A 131 11.18 -14.55 11.90
N VAL A 132 11.71 -14.77 10.69
CA VAL A 132 13.13 -14.52 10.37
C VAL A 132 13.39 -13.06 9.98
N ARG A 133 12.42 -12.38 9.36
CA ARG A 133 12.64 -11.05 8.73
C ARG A 133 12.00 -9.87 9.47
N ARG A 134 11.05 -10.11 10.37
CA ARG A 134 10.29 -9.07 11.09
C ARG A 134 11.14 -8.04 11.84
N ASP A 135 12.34 -8.42 12.27
CA ASP A 135 13.21 -7.56 13.09
C ASP A 135 14.11 -6.64 12.26
N GLY A 136 13.86 -6.56 10.94
CA GLY A 136 14.50 -5.58 10.08
C GLY A 136 14.22 -4.14 10.52
N ALA A 137 15.22 -3.26 10.36
CA ALA A 137 15.19 -1.86 10.84
C ALA A 137 14.13 -0.96 10.18
N LEU A 138 13.38 -1.46 9.19
CA LEU A 138 12.44 -0.68 8.37
C LEU A 138 10.97 -0.90 8.72
N ILE A 139 10.65 -1.87 9.58
CA ILE A 139 9.28 -2.22 9.92
C ILE A 139 8.93 -1.58 11.26
N SER A 140 7.84 -0.81 11.32
CA SER A 140 7.36 -0.19 12.55
C SER A 140 6.88 -1.25 13.56
N ASP A 141 6.96 -0.94 14.86
CA ASP A 141 6.50 -1.87 15.89
C ASP A 141 4.97 -2.07 15.87
N GLU A 142 4.24 -1.05 15.43
CA GLU A 142 2.79 -1.12 15.24
C GLU A 142 2.42 -2.09 14.12
N LEU A 143 3.08 -1.98 12.95
CA LEU A 143 2.87 -2.90 11.85
C LEU A 143 3.24 -4.34 12.26
N LYS A 144 4.36 -4.53 12.98
CA LYS A 144 4.74 -5.85 13.48
C LYS A 144 3.66 -6.47 14.36
N LYS A 145 3.14 -5.68 15.31
CA LYS A 145 2.11 -6.12 16.24
C LYS A 145 0.86 -6.59 15.51
N ILE A 146 0.41 -5.84 14.51
CA ILE A 146 -0.81 -6.15 13.77
C ILE A 146 -0.61 -7.37 12.88
N VAL A 147 0.53 -7.49 12.20
CA VAL A 147 0.87 -8.71 11.44
C VAL A 147 0.88 -9.92 12.37
N ASP A 148 1.50 -9.83 13.55
CA ASP A 148 1.50 -10.92 14.54
C ASP A 148 0.10 -11.31 15.00
N GLU A 149 -0.76 -10.33 15.26
CA GLU A 149 -2.14 -10.56 15.68
C GLU A 149 -2.94 -11.26 14.57
N GLU A 150 -2.86 -10.74 13.35
CA GLU A 150 -3.61 -11.25 12.20
C GLU A 150 -3.15 -12.63 11.77
N ILE A 151 -1.84 -12.88 11.68
CA ILE A 151 -1.37 -14.22 11.34
C ILE A 151 -1.82 -15.21 12.42
N ASN A 152 -1.74 -14.88 13.71
CA ASN A 152 -2.08 -15.86 14.76
C ASN A 152 -3.58 -16.13 14.88
N THR A 153 -4.43 -15.20 14.47
CA THR A 153 -5.89 -15.32 14.58
C THR A 153 -6.55 -15.90 13.32
N ARG A 154 -5.88 -15.78 12.16
CA ARG A 154 -6.44 -16.17 10.86
C ARG A 154 -5.46 -17.06 10.08
N PRO A 155 -5.83 -18.31 9.74
CA PRO A 155 -5.02 -19.08 8.80
C PRO A 155 -5.09 -18.44 7.40
N ASN A 156 -4.07 -18.68 6.57
CA ASN A 156 -4.21 -18.39 5.14
C ASN A 156 -5.34 -19.26 4.59
N TYR A 157 -6.33 -18.63 3.95
CA TYR A 157 -7.54 -19.29 3.49
C TYR A 157 -7.50 -19.67 1.99
N THR A 158 -6.37 -19.57 1.30
CA THR A 158 -6.33 -19.77 -0.16
C THR A 158 -6.83 -21.16 -0.56
N VAL A 159 -6.37 -22.20 0.14
CA VAL A 159 -6.82 -23.58 -0.10
C VAL A 159 -8.27 -23.78 0.35
N ASP A 160 -8.64 -23.25 1.52
CA ASP A 160 -10.00 -23.35 2.04
C ASP A 160 -11.04 -22.67 1.13
N ILE A 161 -10.71 -21.49 0.60
CA ILE A 161 -11.54 -20.74 -0.36
C ILE A 161 -11.65 -21.53 -1.66
N HIS A 162 -10.57 -22.14 -2.14
CA HIS A 162 -10.63 -22.99 -3.32
C HIS A 162 -11.65 -24.12 -3.13
N ASP A 163 -11.58 -24.84 -2.02
CA ASP A 163 -12.49 -25.96 -1.73
C ASP A 163 -13.94 -25.48 -1.59
N GLN A 164 -14.17 -24.35 -0.91
CA GLN A 164 -15.49 -23.73 -0.79
C GLN A 164 -16.07 -23.32 -2.15
N LEU A 165 -15.25 -22.69 -3.01
CA LEU A 165 -15.67 -22.29 -4.35
C LEU A 165 -16.02 -23.49 -5.21
N ILE A 166 -15.22 -24.56 -5.18
CA ILE A 166 -15.51 -25.80 -5.91
C ILE A 166 -16.80 -26.45 -5.41
N ALA A 167 -17.04 -26.47 -4.10
CA ALA A 167 -18.27 -26.98 -3.53
C ALA A 167 -19.50 -26.17 -3.99
N GLU A 168 -19.37 -24.84 -3.99
CA GLU A 168 -20.45 -23.94 -4.40
C GLU A 168 -20.74 -24.02 -5.91
N ILE A 169 -19.71 -24.09 -6.75
CA ILE A 169 -19.87 -24.33 -8.19
C ILE A 169 -20.65 -25.63 -8.43
N ARG A 170 -20.27 -26.72 -7.75
CA ARG A 170 -20.98 -28.00 -7.85
C ARG A 170 -22.44 -27.90 -7.41
N ARG A 171 -22.72 -27.15 -6.33
CA ARG A 171 -24.08 -26.90 -5.85
C ARG A 171 -24.92 -26.17 -6.90
N LEU A 172 -24.38 -25.10 -7.47
CA LEU A 172 -25.03 -24.28 -8.50
C LEU A 172 -25.24 -25.03 -9.81
N SER A 173 -24.30 -25.90 -10.20
CA SER A 173 -24.44 -26.73 -11.41
C SER A 173 -25.51 -27.82 -11.28
N LYS A 174 -25.78 -28.34 -10.07
CA LYS A 174 -26.84 -29.34 -9.82
C LYS A 174 -28.25 -28.74 -9.69
N ALA A 175 -28.35 -27.42 -9.50
CA ALA A 175 -29.61 -26.70 -9.37
C ALA A 175 -30.21 -26.25 -10.72
N LYS A 176 -29.52 -26.56 -11.84
CA LYS A 176 -29.98 -26.37 -13.22
C LYS A 176 -30.42 -27.71 -13.80
#